data_AF-A0A7S1EX74-F1
#
_entry.id   AF-A0A7S1EX74-F1
#
_cell.length_a   1.000
_cell.length_b   1.000
_cell.length_c   1.000
_cell.angle_alpha   90.00
_cell.angle_beta   90.00
_cell.angle_gamma   90.00
#
_symmetry.space_group_name_H-M   'P 1'
#
loop_
_entity.id
_entity.type
_entity.pdbx_description
1 polymer ?
#
loop_
_entity_poly.entity_id
_entity_poly.type
_entity_poly.pdbx_seq_one_letter_code
_entity_poly.pdbx_strand_id
1 'polypeptide(L)'
;MVEYSCQPCSYQICQRCFQSTSSACPYIPTVIAKVVSGVMPSAMRDLSRKSTGALAPYSSTSPGGIEGLVCRYGEECYNYEPEHRAKYVHPVPPPPPPSMTSRPSLAASRTLEFGSFHKRRGCRYGSTCYQRNDKHNEEFAHPGDRNYRLGIVIFEPGVSAEFDTLWQMFSFFDPDESGHLSKDEFAECYRAVAALIGAEYTSGDADTQWRRAVKENRSHLNFRSFTAWVQHLGIDKPIGLEVSGASRGCRFRMNALGGERCSCSEFRPVSEASFLCACGHKESMHRSDLAERKLTHFLEDSFSGQLQSWTRGDDHQKPLEGLFPVTDPELLMQFQDLLDRTHKP
;
A
#
# COMPACT_ATOMS: atom_id res chain seq x y z
N MET A 1 18.36 24.88 -51.43
CA MET A 1 17.07 24.19 -51.20
C MET A 1 17.36 23.06 -50.23
N VAL A 2 16.98 23.24 -48.96
CA VAL A 2 17.14 22.23 -47.91
C VAL A 2 15.77 21.58 -47.78
N GLU A 3 15.67 20.32 -48.19
CA GLU A 3 14.45 19.54 -48.08
C GLU A 3 14.69 18.43 -47.06
N TYR A 4 13.86 18.46 -46.01
CA TYR A 4 13.62 17.47 -44.95
C TYR A 4 14.54 17.50 -43.71
N SER A 5 14.03 18.19 -42.68
CA SER A 5 14.20 17.80 -41.28
C SER A 5 13.12 16.77 -40.90
N CYS A 6 13.49 15.77 -40.10
CA CYS A 6 12.55 14.82 -39.49
C CYS A 6 12.52 15.04 -37.98
N GLN A 7 11.34 15.32 -37.44
CA GLN A 7 11.11 15.74 -36.06
C GLN A 7 10.36 14.73 -35.15
N PRO A 8 9.90 13.52 -35.57
CA PRO A 8 9.33 12.59 -34.58
C PRO A 8 9.54 11.08 -34.86
N CYS A 9 10.55 10.41 -34.27
CA CYS A 9 10.61 8.96 -33.88
C CYS A 9 12.09 8.49 -33.74
N SER A 10 12.58 7.91 -32.64
CA SER A 10 12.25 6.65 -31.95
C SER A 10 12.36 5.41 -32.84
N TYR A 11 13.55 4.81 -32.88
CA TYR A 11 13.94 3.50 -33.44
C TYR A 11 13.47 3.14 -34.86
N GLN A 12 14.34 3.37 -35.86
CA GLN A 12 14.78 2.36 -36.84
C GLN A 12 16.16 2.74 -37.37
N ILE A 13 17.13 1.83 -37.29
CA ILE A 13 18.52 2.03 -37.75
C ILE A 13 18.51 2.16 -39.27
N CYS A 14 19.01 3.28 -39.81
CA CYS A 14 19.16 3.44 -41.26
C CYS A 14 20.36 2.63 -41.77
N GLN A 15 20.29 2.18 -43.03
CA GLN A 15 21.30 1.32 -43.67
C GLN A 15 22.72 1.92 -43.68
N ARG A 16 22.87 3.25 -43.51
CA ARG A 16 24.16 3.93 -43.32
C ARG A 16 24.76 3.77 -41.93
N CYS A 17 23.95 3.63 -40.87
CA CYS A 17 24.45 3.40 -39.51
C CYS A 17 24.84 1.95 -39.25
N PHE A 18 24.32 1.00 -40.05
CA PHE A 18 24.70 -0.41 -39.98
C PHE A 18 26.09 -0.68 -40.60
N GLN A 19 26.50 0.12 -41.60
CA GLN A 19 27.78 -0.08 -42.30
C GLN A 19 28.98 0.59 -41.60
N SER A 20 28.76 1.39 -40.56
CA SER A 20 29.82 2.12 -39.84
C SER A 20 30.31 1.47 -38.55
N THR A 21 29.80 0.29 -38.15
CA THR A 21 30.31 -0.47 -37.00
C THR A 21 31.30 -1.55 -37.40
N SER A 22 32.38 -1.16 -38.08
CA SER A 22 33.53 -2.05 -38.36
C SER A 22 34.83 -1.60 -37.69
N SER A 23 34.74 -0.85 -36.59
CA SER A 23 35.88 -0.57 -35.72
C SER A 23 35.50 -0.76 -34.24
N ALA A 24 36.40 -1.42 -33.52
CA ALA A 24 36.23 -2.01 -32.20
C ALA A 24 35.57 -1.10 -31.16
N CYS A 25 34.47 -1.58 -30.56
CA CYS A 25 33.94 -1.07 -29.31
C CYS A 25 34.19 -2.11 -28.21
N PRO A 26 35.04 -1.84 -27.19
CA PRO A 26 35.41 -2.83 -26.19
C PRO A 26 34.53 -2.69 -24.94
N TYR A 27 33.21 -2.89 -25.01
CA TYR A 27 32.40 -2.99 -23.78
C TYR A 27 31.00 -3.60 -24.00
N ILE A 28 30.93 -4.93 -24.15
CA ILE A 28 29.73 -5.71 -23.85
C ILE A 28 30.18 -7.07 -23.27
N PRO A 29 29.87 -7.42 -22.01
CA PRO A 29 30.09 -8.77 -21.51
C PRO A 29 29.03 -9.72 -22.09
N THR A 30 29.50 -10.69 -22.87
CA THR A 30 28.74 -11.85 -23.32
C THR A 30 28.62 -12.85 -22.16
N VAL A 31 27.41 -13.07 -21.64
CA VAL A 31 27.12 -14.32 -20.90
C VAL A 31 25.82 -14.95 -21.43
N ILE A 32 26.04 -15.82 -22.42
CA ILE A 32 25.45 -17.16 -22.60
C ILE A 32 23.93 -17.30 -22.50
N ALA A 33 23.30 -17.25 -23.67
CA ALA A 33 22.14 -18.07 -24.00
C ALA A 33 22.60 -19.47 -24.45
N LYS A 34 22.06 -20.53 -23.83
CA LYS A 34 21.98 -21.88 -24.40
C LYS A 34 21.00 -22.72 -23.55
N VAL A 35 19.78 -22.94 -24.05
CA VAL A 35 19.19 -24.27 -24.32
C VAL A 35 18.05 -24.04 -25.33
N VAL A 36 18.16 -24.67 -26.50
CA VAL A 36 17.11 -24.75 -27.52
C VAL A 36 16.62 -26.20 -27.55
N SER A 37 15.31 -26.35 -27.84
CA SER A 37 14.69 -27.47 -28.55
C SER A 37 14.06 -28.57 -27.70
N GLY A 38 12.74 -28.49 -27.56
CA GLY A 38 11.86 -29.61 -27.22
C GLY A 38 10.53 -29.44 -27.94
N VAL A 39 10.35 -30.22 -29.00
CA VAL A 39 9.20 -30.27 -29.91
C VAL A 39 7.91 -30.67 -29.17
N MET A 40 6.80 -29.95 -29.42
CA MET A 40 5.45 -30.34 -28.99
C MET A 40 4.62 -30.78 -30.20
N PRO A 41 3.93 -31.94 -30.15
CA PRO A 41 3.01 -32.35 -31.20
C PRO A 41 1.58 -31.83 -30.98
N SER A 42 0.98 -31.38 -32.08
CA SER A 42 -0.45 -31.09 -32.23
C SER A 42 -1.30 -32.36 -32.18
N ALA A 43 -2.40 -32.37 -31.43
CA ALA A 43 -3.58 -33.18 -31.74
C ALA A 43 -4.83 -32.67 -31.00
N MET A 44 -5.88 -32.39 -31.79
CA MET A 44 -7.31 -32.72 -31.61
C MET A 44 -8.04 -32.32 -30.32
N ARG A 45 -9.33 -32.03 -30.26
CA ARG A 45 -10.47 -31.78 -31.16
C ARG A 45 -11.59 -31.29 -30.22
N ASP A 46 -12.58 -30.64 -30.82
CA ASP A 46 -13.95 -30.40 -30.35
C ASP A 46 -14.44 -31.23 -29.16
N LEU A 47 -15.19 -30.58 -28.24
CA LEU A 47 -16.53 -31.05 -27.86
C LEU A 47 -17.34 -29.90 -27.24
N SER A 48 -18.39 -29.54 -27.99
CA SER A 48 -19.54 -28.75 -27.59
C SER A 48 -20.50 -29.62 -26.75
N ARG A 49 -21.01 -29.11 -25.60
CA ARG A 49 -22.45 -29.22 -25.27
C ARG A 49 -22.86 -28.52 -23.97
N LYS A 50 -23.87 -27.66 -24.16
CA LYS A 50 -24.96 -27.21 -23.28
C LYS A 50 -25.30 -28.10 -22.07
N SER A 51 -25.61 -27.47 -20.94
CA SER A 51 -26.86 -27.78 -20.22
C SER A 51 -27.38 -26.56 -19.45
N THR A 52 -28.55 -26.09 -19.89
CA THR A 52 -29.45 -25.19 -19.16
C THR A 52 -30.43 -26.07 -18.40
N GLY A 53 -30.49 -25.94 -17.07
CA GLY A 53 -31.47 -26.59 -16.21
C GLY A 53 -32.30 -25.54 -15.48
N ALA A 54 -33.55 -25.41 -15.89
CA ALA A 54 -34.61 -24.64 -15.24
C ALA A 54 -35.70 -25.60 -14.72
N LEU A 55 -36.61 -25.05 -13.90
CA LEU A 55 -37.82 -25.61 -13.25
C LEU A 55 -37.57 -26.00 -11.78
N ALA A 56 -38.41 -25.65 -10.78
CA ALA A 56 -39.85 -25.41 -10.82
C ALA A 56 -40.33 -24.45 -9.69
N PRO A 57 -41.54 -23.86 -9.80
CA PRO A 57 -42.14 -23.01 -8.78
C PRO A 57 -42.93 -23.81 -7.73
N TYR A 58 -42.74 -23.48 -6.45
CA TYR A 58 -43.54 -24.02 -5.35
C TYR A 58 -44.72 -23.07 -5.07
N SER A 59 -45.94 -23.57 -5.26
CA SER A 59 -47.19 -22.89 -4.90
C SER A 59 -47.69 -23.46 -3.57
N SER A 60 -47.79 -22.60 -2.55
CA SER A 60 -48.38 -22.96 -1.26
C SER A 60 -49.49 -21.97 -0.95
N THR A 61 -50.72 -22.42 -1.15
CA THR A 61 -51.92 -21.73 -0.70
C THR A 61 -52.19 -22.14 0.74
N SER A 62 -52.27 -21.19 1.67
CA SER A 62 -52.85 -21.39 3.00
C SER A 62 -53.76 -20.20 3.30
N PRO A 63 -55.02 -20.43 3.70
CA PRO A 63 -55.99 -19.37 3.94
C PRO A 63 -56.01 -18.96 5.42
N GLY A 64 -55.99 -17.66 5.66
CA GLY A 64 -56.36 -17.05 6.95
C GLY A 64 -55.20 -16.45 7.72
N GLY A 65 -54.95 -15.15 7.53
CA GLY A 65 -54.06 -14.37 8.37
C GLY A 65 -53.50 -13.15 7.65
N ILE A 66 -54.06 -11.98 7.97
CA ILE A 66 -53.55 -10.61 7.74
C ILE A 66 -52.47 -10.49 6.65
N GLU A 67 -52.86 -10.05 5.45
CA GLU A 67 -51.96 -9.75 4.32
C GLU A 67 -50.97 -8.63 4.68
N GLY A 68 -49.84 -8.98 5.28
CA GLY A 68 -48.68 -8.11 5.30
C GLY A 68 -48.06 -8.05 3.90
N LEU A 69 -47.74 -6.84 3.42
CA LEU A 69 -47.10 -6.66 2.12
C LEU A 69 -45.73 -7.34 2.13
N VAL A 70 -45.39 -8.10 1.10
CA VAL A 70 -44.04 -8.67 0.98
C VAL A 70 -43.04 -7.53 0.80
N CYS A 71 -41.97 -7.51 1.60
CA CYS A 71 -40.92 -6.51 1.44
C CYS A 71 -40.28 -6.63 0.04
N ARG A 72 -40.20 -5.52 -0.71
CA ARG A 72 -39.59 -5.50 -2.06
C ARG A 72 -38.13 -5.97 -2.07
N TYR A 73 -37.44 -5.86 -0.93
CA TYR A 73 -36.03 -6.25 -0.77
C TYR A 73 -35.87 -7.69 -0.24
N GLY A 74 -36.95 -8.38 0.10
CA GLY A 74 -36.91 -9.79 0.53
C GLY A 74 -35.91 -10.03 1.66
N GLU A 75 -35.05 -11.02 1.50
CA GLU A 75 -34.01 -11.40 2.48
C GLU A 75 -32.90 -10.35 2.64
N GLU A 76 -32.73 -9.44 1.68
CA GLU A 76 -31.68 -8.42 1.68
C GLU A 76 -32.14 -7.07 2.26
N CYS A 77 -33.32 -7.03 2.89
CA CYS A 77 -33.82 -5.80 3.51
C CYS A 77 -33.01 -5.41 4.77
N TYR A 78 -32.31 -4.29 4.70
CA TYR A 78 -31.50 -3.72 5.80
C TYR A 78 -32.29 -2.80 6.73
N ASN A 79 -33.62 -2.66 6.58
CA ASN A 79 -34.44 -1.86 7.48
C ASN A 79 -34.89 -2.70 8.69
N TYR A 80 -34.37 -2.34 9.88
CA TYR A 80 -34.66 -3.01 11.14
C TYR A 80 -35.66 -2.26 12.03
N GLU A 81 -36.24 -1.16 11.55
CA GLU A 81 -37.22 -0.41 12.34
C GLU A 81 -38.46 -1.27 12.64
N PRO A 82 -38.98 -1.26 13.88
CA PRO A 82 -40.13 -2.08 14.28
C PRO A 82 -41.36 -1.82 13.41
N GLU A 83 -41.57 -0.58 13.00
CA GLU A 83 -42.70 -0.15 12.16
C GLU A 83 -42.62 -0.77 10.76
N HIS A 84 -41.43 -0.85 10.17
CA HIS A 84 -41.21 -1.52 8.88
C HIS A 84 -41.48 -3.02 9.00
N ARG A 85 -40.97 -3.66 10.05
CA ARG A 85 -41.12 -5.10 10.29
C ARG A 85 -42.56 -5.49 10.64
N ALA A 86 -43.33 -4.60 11.25
CA ALA A 86 -44.75 -4.80 11.50
C ALA A 86 -45.59 -4.71 10.22
N LYS A 87 -45.14 -3.91 9.24
CA LYS A 87 -45.86 -3.66 7.98
C LYS A 87 -45.49 -4.63 6.86
N TYR A 88 -44.25 -5.14 6.83
CA TYR A 88 -43.72 -5.95 5.73
C TYR A 88 -43.23 -7.33 6.15
N VAL A 89 -43.71 -8.36 5.43
CA VAL A 89 -43.33 -9.77 5.66
C VAL A 89 -42.01 -10.07 4.96
N HIS A 90 -41.12 -10.76 5.67
CA HIS A 90 -39.83 -11.26 5.19
C HIS A 90 -39.79 -12.79 5.35
N PRO A 91 -39.22 -13.55 4.41
CA PRO A 91 -39.25 -15.02 4.43
C PRO A 91 -38.36 -15.63 5.53
N VAL A 92 -37.36 -14.89 6.03
CA VAL A 92 -36.49 -15.30 7.13
C VAL A 92 -36.46 -14.16 8.17
N PRO A 93 -36.77 -14.42 9.46
CA PRO A 93 -36.56 -13.43 10.51
C PRO A 93 -35.06 -13.11 10.58
N PRO A 94 -34.67 -11.82 10.57
CA PRO A 94 -33.26 -11.45 10.59
C PRO A 94 -32.62 -12.00 11.88
N PRO A 95 -31.31 -12.30 11.86
CA PRO A 95 -30.59 -12.62 13.09
C PRO A 95 -30.84 -11.51 14.13
N PRO A 96 -30.92 -11.85 15.43
CA PRO A 96 -31.14 -10.86 16.46
C PRO A 96 -30.11 -9.73 16.33
N PRO A 97 -30.49 -8.47 16.58
CA PRO A 97 -29.55 -7.36 16.50
C PRO A 97 -28.33 -7.68 17.39
N PRO A 98 -27.10 -7.37 16.94
CA PRO A 98 -25.92 -7.62 17.74
C PRO A 98 -26.10 -6.95 19.10
N SER A 99 -26.04 -7.76 20.16
CA SER A 99 -26.31 -7.31 21.52
C SER A 99 -25.41 -6.13 21.89
N MET A 100 -26.00 -4.96 22.11
CA MET A 100 -25.27 -3.72 22.44
C MET A 100 -24.59 -3.75 23.82
N THR A 101 -24.80 -4.80 24.62
CA THR A 101 -24.20 -4.93 25.96
C THR A 101 -22.85 -5.64 25.98
N SER A 102 -22.39 -6.16 24.84
CA SER A 102 -21.03 -6.68 24.68
C SER A 102 -20.23 -5.75 23.78
N ARG A 103 -19.90 -4.56 24.31
CA ARG A 103 -18.77 -3.77 23.80
C ARG A 103 -17.51 -4.61 24.00
N PRO A 104 -16.86 -5.12 22.95
CA PRO A 104 -15.51 -5.66 23.10
C PRO A 104 -14.64 -4.49 23.57
N SER A 105 -13.75 -4.74 24.53
CA SER A 105 -12.68 -3.80 24.85
C SER A 105 -12.03 -3.35 23.53
N LEU A 106 -11.82 -2.05 23.33
CA LEU A 106 -11.16 -1.48 22.14
C LEU A 106 -9.75 -2.08 21.91
N ALA A 107 -9.18 -2.77 22.91
CA ALA A 107 -7.94 -3.52 22.78
C ALA A 107 -8.11 -4.94 22.18
N ALA A 108 -9.30 -5.55 22.27
CA ALA A 108 -9.57 -6.90 21.77
C ALA A 108 -10.15 -6.93 20.34
N SER A 109 -10.66 -5.81 19.83
CA SER A 109 -11.17 -5.71 18.44
C SER A 109 -10.10 -5.61 17.36
N ARG A 110 -8.81 -5.52 17.70
CA ARG A 110 -7.71 -5.54 16.70
C ARG A 110 -7.19 -6.94 16.37
N THR A 111 -7.56 -7.97 17.14
CA THR A 111 -6.92 -9.30 17.03
C THR A 111 -7.74 -10.34 16.25
N LEU A 112 -8.99 -10.06 15.87
CA LEU A 112 -9.88 -11.11 15.30
C LEU A 112 -10.49 -10.83 13.93
N GLU A 113 -10.11 -9.76 13.25
CA GLU A 113 -10.20 -9.71 11.79
C GLU A 113 -8.84 -9.36 11.21
N PHE A 114 -7.87 -10.24 11.41
CA PHE A 114 -6.93 -10.56 10.32
C PHE A 114 -7.77 -11.18 9.19
N GLY A 115 -8.63 -10.34 8.59
CA GLY A 115 -9.47 -10.70 7.47
C GLY A 115 -8.54 -11.32 6.46
N SER A 116 -8.85 -12.55 6.06
CA SER A 116 -8.07 -13.34 5.10
C SER A 116 -7.53 -12.39 4.05
N PHE A 117 -6.24 -12.02 4.14
CA PHE A 117 -5.65 -11.08 3.20
C PHE A 117 -5.62 -11.80 1.87
N HIS A 118 -6.64 -11.54 1.04
CA HIS A 118 -6.78 -12.19 -0.24
C HIS A 118 -5.56 -11.80 -1.05
N LYS A 119 -4.78 -12.81 -1.47
CA LYS A 119 -3.60 -12.57 -2.31
C LYS A 119 -4.07 -11.90 -3.59
N ARG A 120 -3.56 -10.70 -3.86
CA ARG A 120 -3.88 -9.93 -5.07
C ARG A 120 -2.69 -9.91 -5.99
N ARG A 121 -2.94 -9.78 -7.30
CA ARG A 121 -1.85 -9.64 -8.26
C ARG A 121 -1.27 -8.23 -8.17
N GLY A 122 0.05 -8.08 -8.27
CA GLY A 122 0.67 -6.78 -8.41
C GLY A 122 0.25 -6.15 -9.73
N CYS A 123 -0.22 -4.90 -9.70
CA CYS A 123 -0.55 -4.20 -10.93
C CYS A 123 0.72 -3.98 -11.77
N ARG A 124 0.72 -4.44 -13.03
CA ARG A 124 1.82 -4.22 -13.98
C ARG A 124 2.16 -2.74 -14.26
N TYR A 125 1.26 -1.82 -13.90
CA TYR A 125 1.45 -0.38 -14.07
C TYR A 125 1.89 0.32 -12.77
N GLY A 126 1.99 -0.41 -11.66
CA GLY A 126 2.54 0.09 -10.40
C GLY A 126 1.85 1.37 -9.92
N SER A 127 2.65 2.36 -9.50
CA SER A 127 2.14 3.67 -9.04
C SER A 127 1.58 4.54 -10.18
N THR A 128 1.83 4.18 -11.44
CA THR A 128 1.38 4.93 -12.62
C THR A 128 0.06 4.40 -13.22
N CYS A 129 -0.59 3.44 -12.56
CA CYS A 129 -1.82 2.85 -13.07
C CYS A 129 -2.93 3.90 -13.22
N TYR A 130 -3.49 3.99 -14.42
CA TYR A 130 -4.61 4.89 -14.74
C TYR A 130 -5.98 4.24 -14.57
N GLN A 131 -6.04 2.92 -14.33
CA GLN A 131 -7.30 2.20 -14.17
C GLN A 131 -7.85 2.43 -12.76
N ARG A 132 -9.04 3.04 -12.70
CA ARG A 132 -9.67 3.50 -11.46
C ARG A 132 -10.92 2.70 -11.08
N ASN A 133 -11.29 1.71 -11.89
CA ASN A 133 -12.51 0.95 -11.64
C ASN A 133 -12.36 0.03 -10.42
N ASP A 134 -13.45 -0.17 -9.67
CA ASP A 134 -13.44 -0.95 -8.43
C ASP A 134 -13.00 -2.39 -8.68
N LYS A 135 -13.47 -2.99 -9.79
CA LYS A 135 -13.07 -4.34 -10.21
C LYS A 135 -11.55 -4.51 -10.35
N HIS A 136 -10.85 -3.54 -10.92
CA HIS A 136 -9.39 -3.54 -11.06
C HIS A 136 -8.71 -3.39 -9.70
N ASN A 137 -9.24 -2.56 -8.81
CA ASN A 137 -8.72 -2.39 -7.45
C ASN A 137 -8.94 -3.62 -6.56
N GLU A 138 -10.00 -4.38 -6.81
CA GLU A 138 -10.26 -5.67 -6.18
C GLU A 138 -9.27 -6.75 -6.66
N GLU A 139 -8.99 -6.80 -7.96
CA GLU A 139 -8.11 -7.81 -8.57
C GLU A 139 -6.60 -7.51 -8.40
N PHE A 140 -6.21 -6.22 -8.38
CA PHE A 140 -4.81 -5.78 -8.42
C PHE A 140 -4.41 -4.88 -7.26
N ALA A 141 -3.28 -5.20 -6.62
CA ALA A 141 -2.64 -4.37 -5.60
C ALA A 141 -1.65 -3.38 -6.22
N HIS A 142 -1.57 -2.18 -5.65
CA HIS A 142 -0.70 -1.09 -6.08
C HIS A 142 0.20 -0.62 -4.92
N PRO A 143 1.36 0.02 -5.21
CA PRO A 143 2.21 0.59 -4.17
C PRO A 143 1.44 1.48 -3.18
N GLY A 144 1.58 1.18 -1.89
CA GLY A 144 0.87 1.88 -0.81
C GLY A 144 -0.51 1.29 -0.45
N ASP A 145 -1.06 0.36 -1.24
CA ASP A 145 -2.21 -0.44 -0.79
C ASP A 145 -1.77 -1.34 0.36
N ARG A 146 -2.64 -1.56 1.35
CA ARG A 146 -2.36 -2.45 2.51
C ARG A 146 -1.98 -3.88 2.09
N ASN A 147 -2.52 -4.36 0.98
CA ASN A 147 -2.25 -5.70 0.45
C ASN A 147 -1.00 -5.77 -0.44
N TYR A 148 -0.30 -4.65 -0.65
CA TYR A 148 0.94 -4.59 -1.43
C TYR A 148 2.13 -4.90 -0.53
N ARG A 149 2.21 -6.15 -0.05
CA ARG A 149 3.28 -6.64 0.84
C ARG A 149 3.81 -7.99 0.42
N LEU A 150 5.07 -8.25 0.77
CA LEU A 150 5.74 -9.50 0.50
C LEU A 150 4.92 -10.69 1.02
N GLY A 151 4.73 -11.69 0.16
CA GLY A 151 3.91 -12.87 0.47
C GLY A 151 2.39 -12.68 0.32
N ILE A 152 1.90 -11.44 0.31
CA ILE A 152 0.48 -11.09 0.08
C ILE A 152 0.26 -10.76 -1.40
N VAL A 153 1.11 -9.91 -1.99
CA VAL A 153 1.05 -9.57 -3.41
C VAL A 153 1.78 -10.61 -4.25
N ILE A 154 1.19 -10.97 -5.40
CA ILE A 154 1.76 -11.91 -6.37
C ILE A 154 2.17 -11.12 -7.62
N PHE A 155 3.46 -11.07 -7.93
CA PHE A 155 3.94 -10.43 -9.16
C PHE A 155 4.01 -11.42 -10.32
N GLU A 156 3.66 -10.95 -11.52
CA GLU A 156 3.90 -11.71 -12.75
C GLU A 156 5.41 -11.76 -13.06
N PRO A 157 5.89 -12.80 -13.79
CA PRO A 157 7.30 -12.88 -14.17
C PRO A 157 7.77 -11.61 -14.90
N GLY A 158 8.87 -11.02 -14.43
CA GLY A 158 9.43 -9.78 -14.98
C GLY A 158 8.83 -8.49 -14.42
N VAL A 159 7.83 -8.57 -13.54
CA VAL A 159 7.32 -7.43 -12.77
C VAL A 159 7.95 -7.45 -11.37
N SER A 160 8.51 -6.33 -10.93
CA SER A 160 9.09 -6.16 -9.58
C SER A 160 8.24 -5.22 -8.73
N ALA A 161 8.43 -5.28 -7.41
CA ALA A 161 7.84 -4.31 -6.51
C ALA A 161 8.40 -2.90 -6.77
N GLU A 162 7.53 -1.89 -6.66
CA GLU A 162 7.88 -0.48 -6.81
C GLU A 162 7.64 0.28 -5.50
N PHE A 163 8.51 1.24 -5.20
CA PHE A 163 8.44 2.04 -3.98
C PHE A 163 8.72 3.52 -4.28
N ASP A 164 7.73 4.37 -4.05
CA ASP A 164 7.89 5.82 -4.15
C ASP A 164 8.54 6.40 -2.88
N THR A 165 8.33 5.75 -1.73
CA THR A 165 8.79 6.22 -0.42
C THR A 165 9.49 5.12 0.38
N LEU A 166 10.30 5.51 1.36
CA LEU A 166 10.94 4.58 2.29
C LEU A 166 9.90 3.84 3.13
N TRP A 167 8.80 4.49 3.52
CA TRP A 167 7.72 3.87 4.26
C TRP A 167 7.03 2.76 3.47
N GLN A 168 6.78 2.96 2.16
CA GLN A 168 6.24 1.91 1.29
C GLN A 168 7.20 0.73 1.18
N MET A 169 8.50 0.99 1.05
CA MET A 169 9.51 -0.07 1.01
C MET A 169 9.53 -0.87 2.32
N PHE A 170 9.58 -0.19 3.47
CA PHE A 170 9.56 -0.85 4.78
C PHE A 170 8.28 -1.66 4.97
N SER A 171 7.11 -1.06 4.73
CA SER A 171 5.80 -1.70 4.87
C SER A 171 5.63 -2.91 3.96
N PHE A 172 6.30 -2.93 2.80
CA PHE A 172 6.25 -4.08 1.90
C PHE A 172 6.95 -5.30 2.51
N PHE A 173 8.04 -5.10 3.25
CA PHE A 173 8.78 -6.19 3.90
C PHE A 173 8.31 -6.49 5.33
N ASP A 174 7.35 -5.73 5.86
CA ASP A 174 6.69 -5.92 7.16
C ASP A 174 5.23 -6.42 6.94
N PRO A 175 5.02 -7.67 6.48
CA PRO A 175 3.71 -8.20 6.10
C PRO A 175 2.68 -8.15 7.23
N ASP A 176 3.11 -8.33 8.48
CA ASP A 176 2.27 -8.41 9.67
C ASP A 176 2.02 -7.05 10.35
N GLU A 177 2.55 -5.96 9.80
CA GLU A 177 2.44 -4.59 10.36
C GLU A 177 3.00 -4.49 11.79
N SER A 178 4.03 -5.27 12.08
CA SER A 178 4.66 -5.23 13.39
C SER A 178 5.34 -3.90 13.69
N GLY A 179 5.65 -3.10 12.65
CA GLY A 179 6.46 -1.89 12.73
C GLY A 179 7.96 -2.18 12.81
N HIS A 180 8.35 -3.44 12.59
CA HIS A 180 9.71 -3.94 12.73
C HIS A 180 10.01 -4.95 11.61
N LEU A 181 11.26 -5.01 11.15
CA LEU A 181 11.72 -6.08 10.29
C LEU A 181 12.54 -7.07 11.12
N SER A 182 12.14 -8.34 11.08
CA SER A 182 12.98 -9.44 11.50
C SER A 182 14.22 -9.55 10.61
N LYS A 183 15.18 -10.38 11.02
CA LYS A 183 16.41 -10.59 10.26
C LYS A 183 16.16 -11.15 8.86
N ASP A 184 15.20 -12.05 8.73
CA ASP A 184 14.85 -12.68 7.45
C ASP A 184 14.12 -11.69 6.53
N GLU A 185 13.17 -10.93 7.06
CA GLU A 185 12.48 -9.85 6.32
C GLU A 185 13.46 -8.76 5.86
N PHE A 186 14.45 -8.42 6.69
CA PHE A 186 15.51 -7.53 6.29
C PHE A 186 16.39 -8.12 5.19
N ALA A 187 16.72 -9.41 5.22
CA ALA A 187 17.50 -10.03 4.16
C ALA A 187 16.78 -9.95 2.80
N GLU A 188 15.46 -10.14 2.78
CA GLU A 188 14.61 -9.91 1.61
C GLU A 188 14.65 -8.44 1.16
N CYS A 189 14.49 -7.52 2.10
CA CYS A 189 14.57 -6.09 1.85
C CYS A 189 15.93 -5.68 1.27
N TYR A 190 17.02 -6.21 1.82
CA TYR A 190 18.37 -5.95 1.37
C TYR A 190 18.58 -6.39 -0.08
N ARG A 191 18.04 -7.54 -0.50
CA ARG A 191 18.11 -7.97 -1.90
C ARG A 191 17.39 -7.00 -2.84
N ALA A 192 16.25 -6.46 -2.44
CA ALA A 192 15.54 -5.46 -3.23
C ALA A 192 16.30 -4.13 -3.28
N VAL A 193 16.85 -3.67 -2.16
CA VAL A 193 17.70 -2.48 -2.08
C VAL A 193 18.96 -2.63 -2.94
N ALA A 194 19.61 -3.79 -2.89
CA ALA A 194 20.76 -4.15 -3.70
C ALA A 194 20.46 -4.04 -5.21
N ALA A 195 19.28 -4.52 -5.62
CA ALA A 195 18.84 -4.41 -7.00
C ALA A 195 18.60 -2.95 -7.45
N LEU A 196 18.18 -2.08 -6.52
CA LEU A 196 17.95 -0.66 -6.82
C LEU A 196 19.25 0.15 -6.98
N ILE A 197 20.26 -0.12 -6.16
CA ILE A 197 21.55 0.59 -6.24
C ILE A 197 22.52 -0.05 -7.24
N GLY A 198 22.29 -1.30 -7.61
CA GLY A 198 23.20 -2.09 -8.44
C GLY A 198 24.19 -2.90 -7.59
N ALA A 199 24.52 -4.11 -8.06
CA ALA A 199 25.36 -5.06 -7.33
C ALA A 199 26.78 -4.55 -7.03
N GLU A 200 27.26 -3.56 -7.78
CA GLU A 200 28.59 -2.97 -7.58
C GLU A 200 28.70 -2.12 -6.31
N TYR A 201 27.59 -1.59 -5.79
CA TYR A 201 27.58 -0.72 -4.60
C TYR A 201 27.29 -1.49 -3.30
N THR A 202 26.90 -2.75 -3.37
CA THR A 202 26.61 -3.57 -2.20
C THR A 202 27.88 -4.22 -1.67
N SER A 203 28.48 -3.62 -0.64
CA SER A 203 29.57 -4.27 0.10
C SER A 203 29.01 -5.22 1.16
N GLY A 204 29.27 -6.53 1.01
CA GLY A 204 29.01 -7.54 2.03
C GLY A 204 27.68 -8.30 1.92
N ASP A 205 27.56 -9.33 2.74
CA ASP A 205 26.36 -10.16 2.87
C ASP A 205 25.25 -9.49 3.70
N ALA A 206 24.06 -10.10 3.68
CA ALA A 206 22.89 -9.63 4.43
C ALA A 206 23.15 -9.56 5.94
N ASP A 207 23.94 -10.47 6.50
CA ASP A 207 24.27 -10.50 7.94
C ASP A 207 25.13 -9.31 8.37
N THR A 208 26.06 -8.90 7.50
CA THR A 208 26.92 -7.75 7.71
C THR A 208 26.12 -6.45 7.62
N GLN A 209 25.21 -6.36 6.66
CA GLN A 209 24.31 -5.21 6.53
C GLN A 209 23.28 -5.14 7.67
N TRP A 210 22.80 -6.29 8.15
CA TRP A 210 21.94 -6.37 9.33
C TRP A 210 22.63 -5.80 10.56
N ARG A 211 23.88 -6.22 10.85
CA ARG A 211 24.66 -5.70 11.98
C ARG A 211 24.96 -4.20 11.87
N ARG A 212 25.03 -3.65 10.66
CA ARG A 212 25.18 -2.21 10.42
C ARG A 212 23.88 -1.45 10.65
N ALA A 213 22.76 -2.01 10.18
CA ALA A 213 21.44 -1.39 10.30
C ALA A 213 20.91 -1.44 11.74
N VAL A 214 21.07 -2.60 12.38
CA VAL A 214 20.65 -2.89 13.73
C VAL A 214 21.80 -2.56 14.68
N LYS A 215 21.75 -1.38 15.31
CA LYS A 215 22.70 -1.01 16.38
C LYS A 215 22.73 -2.10 17.46
N GLU A 216 23.90 -2.34 18.05
CA GLU A 216 24.19 -3.48 18.93
C GLU A 216 23.08 -3.78 19.94
N ASN A 217 22.75 -5.08 20.09
CA ASN A 217 21.77 -5.68 21.01
C ASN A 217 20.27 -5.61 20.66
N ARG A 218 19.88 -5.36 19.41
CA ARG A 218 18.47 -5.50 18.99
C ARG A 218 18.24 -6.73 18.12
N SER A 219 17.09 -7.38 18.31
CA SER A 219 16.63 -8.54 17.52
C SER A 219 15.90 -8.15 16.24
N HIS A 220 15.55 -6.87 16.08
CA HIS A 220 14.72 -6.36 15.01
C HIS A 220 15.17 -4.97 14.53
N LEU A 221 14.80 -4.61 13.31
CA LEU A 221 15.05 -3.31 12.71
C LEU A 221 13.76 -2.49 12.64
N ASN A 222 13.67 -1.40 13.41
CA ASN A 222 12.53 -0.47 13.31
C ASN A 222 12.69 0.49 12.12
N PHE A 223 11.60 1.18 11.76
CA PHE A 223 11.59 2.10 10.62
C PHE A 223 12.64 3.23 10.70
N ARG A 224 12.90 3.77 11.89
CA ARG A 224 13.92 4.82 12.08
C ARG A 224 15.32 4.30 11.74
N SER A 225 15.70 3.13 12.24
CA SER A 225 16.99 2.52 11.93
C SER A 225 17.08 2.12 10.46
N PHE A 226 15.98 1.62 9.88
CA PHE A 226 15.89 1.31 8.46
C PHE A 226 16.15 2.53 7.57
N THR A 227 15.47 3.66 7.81
CA THR A 227 15.66 4.87 7.00
C THR A 227 17.10 5.39 7.06
N ALA A 228 17.72 5.40 8.25
CA ALA A 228 19.12 5.78 8.40
C ALA A 228 20.07 4.85 7.63
N TRP A 229 19.82 3.53 7.67
CA TRP A 229 20.61 2.56 6.92
C TRP A 229 20.46 2.73 5.40
N VAL A 230 19.23 2.85 4.89
CA VAL A 230 18.97 3.03 3.45
C VAL A 230 19.62 4.30 2.90
N GLN A 231 19.60 5.39 3.66
CA GLN A 231 20.24 6.63 3.27
C GLN A 231 21.77 6.55 3.28
N HIS A 232 22.35 5.78 4.20
CA HIS A 232 23.79 5.52 4.20
C HIS A 232 24.24 4.77 2.93
N LEU A 233 23.34 4.00 2.32
CA LEU A 233 23.56 3.36 1.02
C LEU A 233 23.35 4.31 -0.19
N GLY A 234 23.05 5.59 0.06
CA GLY A 234 22.84 6.59 -0.99
C GLY A 234 21.45 6.58 -1.64
N ILE A 235 20.50 5.81 -1.11
CA ILE A 235 19.11 5.85 -1.60
C ILE A 235 18.41 7.08 -1.04
N ASP A 236 18.09 8.00 -1.95
CA ASP A 236 17.46 9.27 -1.65
C ASP A 236 15.97 9.26 -2.04
N LYS A 237 15.14 8.61 -1.19
CA LYS A 237 13.68 8.57 -1.34
C LYS A 237 12.99 9.37 -0.22
N PRO A 238 11.80 9.96 -0.49
CA PRO A 238 10.98 10.54 0.55
C PRO A 238 10.63 9.54 1.66
N ILE A 239 10.45 10.03 2.89
CA ILE A 239 10.14 9.16 4.03
C ILE A 239 8.79 8.48 3.84
N GLY A 240 7.75 9.22 3.45
CA GLY A 240 6.40 8.69 3.26
C GLY A 240 5.57 8.52 4.53
N LEU A 241 5.94 9.18 5.63
CA LEU A 241 5.13 9.22 6.86
C LEU A 241 4.20 10.42 6.85
N GLU A 242 2.91 10.16 7.08
CA GLU A 242 1.88 11.19 7.22
C GLU A 242 1.72 11.61 8.68
N VAL A 243 1.49 12.91 8.90
CA VAL A 243 1.09 13.45 10.20
C VAL A 243 -0.42 13.63 10.21
N SER A 244 -1.08 13.19 11.28
CA SER A 244 -2.54 13.35 11.44
C SER A 244 -2.91 14.83 11.33
N GLY A 245 -3.90 15.14 10.48
CA GLY A 245 -4.36 16.51 10.25
C GLY A 245 -3.57 17.32 9.21
N ALA A 246 -2.49 16.78 8.64
CA ALA A 246 -1.79 17.45 7.55
C ALA A 246 -2.61 17.43 6.25
N SER A 247 -2.50 18.49 5.44
CA SER A 247 -3.13 18.55 4.12
C SER A 247 -2.50 17.49 3.20
N ARG A 248 -3.31 16.56 2.69
CA ARG A 248 -2.84 15.46 1.83
C ARG A 248 -3.18 15.73 0.37
N GLY A 249 -2.35 16.55 -0.27
CA GLY A 249 -2.50 16.89 -1.69
C GLY A 249 -2.29 15.67 -2.59
N CYS A 250 -3.00 15.61 -3.71
CA CYS A 250 -2.84 14.54 -4.68
C CYS A 250 -1.51 14.67 -5.43
N ARG A 251 -0.69 13.61 -5.45
CA ARG A 251 0.63 13.56 -6.09
C ARG A 251 0.64 12.84 -7.43
N PHE A 252 -0.53 12.40 -7.90
CA PHE A 252 -0.65 11.77 -9.21
C PHE A 252 -0.22 12.73 -10.33
N ARG A 253 0.79 12.34 -11.11
CA ARG A 253 1.49 13.23 -12.06
C ARG A 253 0.91 13.22 -13.48
N MET A 254 -0.10 12.41 -13.80
CA MET A 254 -0.49 12.15 -15.20
C MET A 254 -2.00 12.18 -15.42
N ASN A 255 -2.56 13.33 -15.80
CA ASN A 255 -3.88 13.33 -16.42
C ASN A 255 -3.72 12.87 -17.88
N ALA A 256 -4.47 11.84 -18.30
CA ALA A 256 -4.39 11.19 -19.62
C ALA A 256 -4.61 12.12 -20.84
N LEU A 257 -4.92 13.40 -20.63
CA LEU A 257 -5.28 14.36 -21.68
C LEU A 257 -4.52 15.70 -21.61
N GLY A 258 -3.58 15.91 -20.67
CA GLY A 258 -2.95 17.24 -20.58
C GLY A 258 -1.76 17.43 -19.65
N GLY A 259 -1.24 16.39 -18.97
CA GLY A 259 0.01 16.50 -18.19
C GLY A 259 -0.05 17.39 -16.93
N GLU A 260 -1.17 18.07 -16.66
CA GLU A 260 -1.34 18.82 -15.43
C GLU A 260 -1.48 17.88 -14.23
N ARG A 261 -0.92 18.28 -13.08
CA ARG A 261 -1.08 17.54 -11.83
C ARG A 261 -2.52 17.68 -11.33
N CYS A 262 -2.99 16.68 -10.60
CA CYS A 262 -4.26 16.81 -9.89
C CYS A 262 -4.19 17.98 -8.89
N SER A 263 -5.20 18.86 -8.91
CA SER A 263 -5.28 20.07 -8.08
C SER A 263 -5.89 19.85 -6.69
N CYS A 264 -6.19 18.60 -6.29
CA CYS A 264 -6.70 18.33 -4.96
C CYS A 264 -5.66 18.63 -3.88
N SER A 265 -6.00 19.57 -2.99
CA SER A 265 -5.19 19.96 -1.83
C SER A 265 -5.30 18.95 -0.67
N GLU A 266 -6.40 18.20 -0.61
CA GLU A 266 -6.69 17.24 0.45
C GLU A 266 -7.37 15.98 -0.12
N PHE A 267 -7.29 14.89 0.64
CA PHE A 267 -8.03 13.67 0.34
C PHE A 267 -9.49 13.84 0.76
N ARG A 268 -10.41 13.68 -0.21
CA ARG A 268 -11.86 13.75 0.01
C ARG A 268 -12.48 12.44 -0.46
N PRO A 269 -12.76 11.47 0.41
CA PRO A 269 -13.28 10.17 -0.03
C PRO A 269 -14.63 10.34 -0.74
N VAL A 270 -14.86 9.59 -1.83
CA VAL A 270 -16.14 9.63 -2.60
C VAL A 270 -17.31 9.11 -1.76
N SER A 271 -17.03 8.15 -0.87
CA SER A 271 -17.96 7.63 0.15
C SER A 271 -17.17 7.19 1.38
N GLU A 272 -17.82 7.02 2.53
CA GLU A 272 -17.14 6.65 3.79
C GLU A 272 -16.33 5.35 3.71
N ALA A 273 -16.71 4.43 2.81
CA ALA A 273 -16.02 3.16 2.59
C ALA A 273 -15.07 3.18 1.38
N SER A 274 -15.01 4.29 0.62
CA SER A 274 -14.20 4.37 -0.59
C SER A 274 -12.77 4.80 -0.29
N PHE A 275 -11.81 4.04 -0.84
CA PHE A 275 -10.39 4.42 -0.86
C PHE A 275 -10.04 5.40 -2.00
N LEU A 276 -11.05 5.89 -2.73
CA LEU A 276 -10.90 6.84 -3.82
C LEU A 276 -11.30 8.25 -3.36
N CYS A 277 -10.46 9.21 -3.71
CA CYS A 277 -10.74 10.62 -3.56
C CYS A 277 -11.76 11.09 -4.61
N ALA A 278 -12.40 12.25 -4.39
CA ALA A 278 -13.26 12.94 -5.35
C ALA A 278 -12.57 13.23 -6.70
N CYS A 279 -11.23 13.29 -6.76
CA CYS A 279 -10.48 13.36 -8.02
C CYS A 279 -10.31 12.01 -8.74
N GLY A 280 -10.81 10.92 -8.16
CA GLY A 280 -10.69 9.56 -8.65
C GLY A 280 -9.33 8.91 -8.40
N HIS A 281 -8.45 9.49 -7.58
CA HIS A 281 -7.17 8.88 -7.20
C HIS A 281 -7.27 8.20 -5.84
N LYS A 282 -6.46 7.14 -5.65
CA LYS A 282 -6.38 6.42 -4.39
C LYS A 282 -5.86 7.28 -3.25
N GLU A 283 -6.26 6.96 -2.03
CA GLU A 283 -5.72 7.56 -0.81
C GLU A 283 -4.18 7.54 -0.75
N SER A 284 -3.55 6.47 -1.24
CA SER A 284 -2.09 6.35 -1.31
C SER A 284 -1.40 7.37 -2.23
N MET A 285 -2.15 7.98 -3.16
CA MET A 285 -1.67 9.07 -4.01
C MET A 285 -1.81 10.43 -3.33
N HIS A 286 -2.47 10.51 -2.18
CA HIS A 286 -2.64 11.73 -1.41
C HIS A 286 -1.63 11.77 -0.27
N ARG A 287 -0.59 12.59 -0.46
CA ARG A 287 0.52 12.71 0.48
C ARG A 287 0.78 14.13 0.91
N SER A 288 1.00 14.35 2.21
CA SER A 288 1.37 15.67 2.72
C SER A 288 2.76 16.07 2.23
N ASP A 289 3.04 17.38 2.23
CA ASP A 289 4.41 17.85 1.93
C ASP A 289 5.43 17.34 2.96
N LEU A 290 4.99 17.00 4.18
CA LEU A 290 5.81 16.36 5.20
C LEU A 290 6.24 14.96 4.79
N ALA A 291 5.33 14.16 4.23
CA ALA A 291 5.63 12.82 3.75
C ALA A 291 6.61 12.82 2.55
N GLU A 292 6.66 13.92 1.80
CA GLU A 292 7.60 14.14 0.70
C GLU A 292 9.01 14.58 1.18
N ARG A 293 9.17 14.89 2.48
CA ARG A 293 10.49 15.28 3.03
C ARG A 293 11.43 14.08 3.11
N LYS A 294 12.72 14.39 3.01
CA LYS A 294 13.83 13.46 3.26
C LYS A 294 14.12 13.41 4.76
N LEU A 295 14.73 12.32 5.24
CA LEU A 295 15.09 12.19 6.66
C LEU A 295 16.01 13.31 7.15
N THR A 296 16.91 13.80 6.29
CA THR A 296 17.82 14.91 6.64
C THR A 296 17.04 16.14 7.05
N HIS A 297 16.07 16.55 6.22
CA HIS A 297 15.15 17.65 6.55
C HIS A 297 14.30 17.37 7.79
N PHE A 298 13.80 16.14 7.93
CA PHE A 298 13.01 15.76 9.09
C PHE A 298 13.81 15.87 10.41
N LEU A 299 15.07 15.45 10.40
CA LEU A 299 15.96 15.57 11.56
C LEU A 299 16.35 17.01 11.80
N GLU A 300 16.69 17.78 10.76
CA GLU A 300 17.00 19.21 10.85
C GLU A 300 15.84 20.00 11.47
N ASP A 301 14.60 19.74 11.07
CA ASP A 301 13.40 20.37 11.67
C ASP A 301 13.19 19.94 13.13
N SER A 302 13.48 18.68 13.45
CA SER A 302 13.37 18.15 14.82
C SER A 302 14.46 18.71 15.76
N PHE A 303 15.66 18.96 15.25
CA PHE A 303 16.80 19.45 16.04
C PHE A 303 16.93 20.98 16.05
N SER A 304 16.43 21.67 15.03
CA SER A 304 16.47 23.15 14.95
C SER A 304 15.53 23.85 15.93
N GLY A 305 14.76 23.09 16.73
CA GLY A 305 13.84 23.64 17.72
C GLY A 305 12.64 24.38 17.10
N GLN A 306 12.50 24.35 15.78
CA GLN A 306 11.39 24.95 15.02
C GLN A 306 10.21 23.99 14.89
N LEU A 307 9.89 23.27 15.97
CA LEU A 307 8.61 22.60 16.14
C LEU A 307 7.54 23.69 16.32
N GLN A 308 7.12 24.32 15.22
CA GLN A 308 6.25 25.51 15.16
C GLN A 308 4.89 25.33 15.85
N SER A 309 4.50 24.10 16.19
CA SER A 309 3.28 23.82 16.97
C SER A 309 3.45 23.95 18.48
N TRP A 310 4.67 24.15 18.98
CA TRP A 310 4.96 24.22 20.42
C TRP A 310 5.36 25.64 20.79
N THR A 311 4.37 26.53 20.80
CA THR A 311 4.57 27.89 21.31
C THR A 311 4.63 27.82 22.83
N ARG A 312 5.72 28.32 23.42
CA ARG A 312 5.77 28.60 24.86
C ARG A 312 4.63 29.57 25.11
N GLY A 313 3.58 29.12 25.79
CA GLY A 313 2.45 29.97 26.11
C GLY A 313 2.94 31.13 26.95
N ASP A 314 3.01 32.32 26.36
CA ASP A 314 3.25 33.55 27.11
C ASP A 314 2.00 33.83 27.95
N ASP A 315 2.23 33.89 29.25
CA ASP A 315 1.42 34.45 30.32
C ASP A 315 -0.13 34.35 30.25
N HIS A 316 -0.63 33.51 31.17
CA HIS A 316 -1.85 33.69 31.96
C HIS A 316 -3.20 33.12 31.52
N GLN A 317 -3.39 32.39 30.41
CA GLN A 317 -4.72 31.76 30.21
C GLN A 317 -4.84 30.53 29.30
N LYS A 318 -3.74 29.94 28.81
CA LYS A 318 -3.80 28.65 28.09
C LYS A 318 -2.93 27.60 28.78
N PRO A 319 -3.39 26.34 28.87
CA PRO A 319 -2.55 25.25 29.36
C PRO A 319 -1.27 25.19 28.50
N LEU A 320 -0.13 25.15 29.18
CA LEU A 320 1.20 25.07 28.58
C LEU A 320 1.34 23.71 27.86
N GLU A 321 1.10 23.71 26.54
CA GLU A 321 1.53 22.61 25.68
C GLU A 321 3.02 22.83 25.35
N GLY A 322 3.91 22.05 25.98
CA GLY A 322 5.36 22.23 25.89
C GLY A 322 6.14 21.00 26.36
N LEU A 323 7.40 20.88 25.91
CA LEU A 323 8.35 19.92 26.46
C LEU A 323 8.75 20.36 27.87
N PHE A 324 8.18 19.70 28.88
CA PHE A 324 8.64 19.85 30.26
C PHE A 324 9.84 18.94 30.50
N PRO A 325 10.98 19.46 31.00
CA PRO A 325 12.07 18.61 31.44
C PRO A 325 11.57 17.79 32.62
N VAL A 326 11.27 16.52 32.37
CA VAL A 326 10.97 15.54 33.42
C VAL A 326 12.30 15.22 34.09
N THR A 327 12.53 15.83 35.24
CA THR A 327 13.71 15.58 36.08
C THR A 327 13.40 14.66 37.25
N ASP A 328 12.12 14.30 37.44
CA ASP A 328 11.67 13.39 38.48
C ASP A 328 12.12 11.95 38.17
N PRO A 329 13.04 11.38 38.98
CA PRO A 329 13.55 10.04 38.76
C PRO A 329 12.47 8.96 38.91
N GLU A 330 11.44 9.17 39.73
CA GLU A 330 10.38 8.20 39.93
C GLU A 330 9.46 8.13 38.70
N LEU A 331 9.10 9.30 38.15
CA LEU A 331 8.30 9.38 36.93
C LEU A 331 9.04 8.78 35.71
N LEU A 332 10.36 9.05 35.61
CA LEU A 332 11.19 8.44 34.57
C LEU A 332 11.24 6.91 34.69
N MET A 333 11.33 6.38 35.91
CA MET A 333 11.32 4.94 36.16
C MET A 333 9.96 4.31 35.83
N GLN A 334 8.85 4.98 36.14
CA GLN A 334 7.50 4.53 35.77
C GLN A 334 7.29 4.55 34.25
N PHE A 335 7.79 5.59 33.57
CA PHE A 335 7.71 5.67 32.12
C PHE A 335 8.55 4.57 31.44
N GLN A 336 9.73 4.27 31.99
CA GLN A 336 10.56 3.16 31.52
C GLN A 336 9.84 1.81 31.71
N ASP A 337 9.26 1.53 32.87
CA ASP A 337 8.48 0.30 33.13
C ASP A 337 7.28 0.18 32.17
N LEU A 338 6.60 1.29 31.87
CA LEU A 338 5.52 1.31 30.89
C LEU A 338 6.01 0.96 29.48
N LEU A 339 7.13 1.54 29.04
CA LEU A 339 7.73 1.21 27.75
C LEU A 339 8.16 -0.26 27.68
N ASP A 340 8.81 -0.77 28.73
CA ASP A 340 9.29 -2.15 28.79
C ASP A 340 8.14 -3.18 28.74
N ARG A 341 6.98 -2.85 29.32
CA ARG A 341 5.80 -3.73 29.32
C ARG A 341 4.98 -3.65 28.04
N THR A 342 4.99 -2.51 27.36
CA THR A 342 4.14 -2.27 26.18
C THR A 342 4.85 -2.53 24.87
N HIS A 343 6.18 -2.48 24.84
CA HIS A 343 6.94 -2.97 23.70
C HIS A 343 6.91 -4.50 23.67
N LYS A 344 6.48 -5.05 22.54
CA LYS A 344 6.51 -6.49 22.27
C LYS A 344 7.98 -6.96 22.34
N PRO A 345 8.33 -7.95 23.17
CA PRO A 345 9.70 -8.43 23.33
C PRO A 345 10.30 -9.04 22.05
#